data_AF-A0A355U696-F1
#
_entry.id   AF-A0A355U696-F1
#
_cell.length_a   1.000
_cell.length_b   1.000
_cell.length_c   1.000
_cell.angle_alpha   90.00
_cell.angle_beta   90.00
_cell.angle_gamma   90.00
#
_symmetry.space_group_name_H-M   'P 1'
#
loop_
_entity.id
_entity.type
_entity.pdbx_description
1 polymer ?
#
loop_
_entity_poly.entity_id
_entity_poly.type
_entity_poly.pdbx_seq_one_letter_code
_entity_poly.pdbx_strand_id
1 'polypeptide(L)'
;MYVEGPTALGLTVTASSKLESDVTVGVKVDPTTLAAFSQSQGVDYVMLPEGSFKLDENSFKIEAGKNVSLPVNFEITSMDDFEDGA
;
A
#
# COMPACT_ATOMS: atom_id res chain seq x y z
N MET A 1 -17.90 9.32 19.38
CA MET A 1 -18.47 8.76 18.13
C MET A 1 -17.37 8.84 17.09
N TYR A 2 -16.48 7.84 17.06
CA TYR A 2 -15.46 7.74 16.02
C TYR A 2 -16.13 7.10 14.82
N VAL A 3 -16.30 7.88 13.75
CA VAL A 3 -16.72 7.35 12.46
C VAL A 3 -15.45 7.01 11.71
N GLU A 4 -14.87 5.84 11.96
CA GLU A 4 -13.88 5.31 11.04
C GLU A 4 -14.63 4.77 9.82
N GLY A 5 -14.94 5.69 8.91
CA GLY A 5 -15.44 5.34 7.59
C GLY A 5 -14.31 4.77 6.72
N PRO A 6 -14.66 4.12 5.60
CA PRO A 6 -13.66 3.62 4.67
C PRO A 6 -12.68 4.73 4.28
N THR A 7 -11.39 4.46 4.45
CA THR A 7 -10.32 5.43 4.20
C THR A 7 -9.63 5.08 2.90
N ALA A 8 -9.58 6.05 1.98
CA ALA A 8 -8.91 5.93 0.70
C ALA A 8 -7.61 6.74 0.69
N LEU A 9 -6.54 6.14 0.16
CA LEU A 9 -5.21 6.71 0.02
C LEU A 9 -4.71 6.51 -1.41
N GLY A 10 -4.17 7.58 -2.00
CA GLY A 10 -3.47 7.49 -3.28
C GLY A 10 -2.02 7.05 -3.07
N LEU A 11 -1.68 5.85 -3.50
CA LEU A 11 -0.30 5.36 -3.52
C LEU A 11 0.38 5.77 -4.83
N THR A 12 1.66 6.15 -4.75
CA THR A 12 2.48 6.45 -5.93
C THR A 12 3.86 5.85 -5.77
N VAL A 13 4.49 5.48 -6.89
CA VAL A 13 5.89 5.05 -6.93
C VAL A 13 6.72 6.15 -7.59
N THR A 14 7.84 6.48 -6.97
CA THR A 14 8.77 7.51 -7.46
C THR A 14 10.10 6.88 -7.83
N ALA A 15 10.53 7.10 -9.07
CA ALA A 15 11.87 6.82 -9.54
C ALA A 15 12.83 7.95 -9.16
N SER A 16 14.11 7.61 -8.94
CA SER A 16 15.17 8.56 -8.61
C SER A 16 15.53 9.51 -9.76
N SER A 17 15.08 9.23 -10.97
CA SER A 17 15.33 10.01 -12.18
C SER A 17 14.15 9.91 -13.13
N LYS A 18 14.08 10.81 -14.11
CA LYS A 18 13.10 10.72 -15.18
C LYS A 18 13.38 9.46 -16.00
N LEU A 19 12.32 8.71 -16.31
CA LEU A 19 12.42 7.51 -17.11
C LEU A 19 12.40 7.88 -18.59
N GLU A 20 13.22 7.19 -19.39
CA GLU A 20 13.29 7.41 -20.85
C GLU A 20 12.20 6.64 -21.61
N SER A 21 11.57 5.67 -20.95
CA SER A 21 10.50 4.84 -21.48
C SER A 21 9.46 4.55 -20.40
N ASP A 22 8.28 4.09 -20.82
CA ASP A 22 7.22 3.67 -19.90
C ASP A 22 7.70 2.47 -19.07
N VAL A 23 7.58 2.57 -17.75
CA VAL A 23 7.93 1.50 -16.81
C VAL A 23 6.71 1.14 -15.98
N THR A 24 6.48 -0.17 -15.85
CA THR A 24 5.45 -0.74 -14.98
C THR A 24 6.12 -1.38 -13.76
N VAL A 25 5.75 -0.92 -12.58
CA VAL A 25 6.24 -1.44 -11.30
C VAL A 25 5.16 -2.30 -10.66
N GLY A 26 5.41 -3.58 -10.48
CA GLY A 26 4.52 -4.49 -9.77
C GLY A 26 4.71 -4.38 -8.25
N VAL A 27 3.62 -4.27 -7.50
CA VAL A 27 3.60 -4.28 -6.04
C VAL A 27 2.78 -5.48 -5.58
N LYS A 28 3.27 -6.17 -4.56
CA LYS A 28 2.56 -7.26 -3.91
C LYS A 28 2.60 -7.05 -2.40
N VAL A 29 1.53 -7.49 -1.73
CA VAL A 29 1.52 -7.61 -0.27
C VAL A 29 2.41 -8.80 0.10
N ASP A 30 3.38 -8.57 0.99
CA ASP A 30 4.31 -9.60 1.43
C ASP A 30 4.36 -9.67 2.96
N PRO A 31 3.70 -10.67 3.58
CA PRO A 31 3.69 -10.85 5.03
C PRO A 31 5.09 -11.08 5.62
N THR A 32 6.00 -11.68 4.84
CA THR A 32 7.35 -11.99 5.33
C THR A 32 8.18 -10.73 5.56
N THR A 33 7.97 -9.70 4.75
CA THR A 33 8.62 -8.40 4.90
C THR A 33 8.10 -7.63 6.11
N LEU A 34 6.79 -7.73 6.41
CA LEU A 34 6.23 -7.12 7.63
C LEU A 34 6.80 -7.75 8.89
N ALA A 35 6.85 -9.09 8.97
CA ALA A 35 7.39 -9.78 10.13
C ALA A 35 8.86 -9.42 10.42
N ALA A 36 9.68 -9.32 9.36
CA ALA A 36 11.08 -8.88 9.48
C ALA A 36 11.19 -7.43 9.97
N PHE A 37 10.32 -6.53 9.48
CA PHE A 37 10.28 -5.13 9.92
C PHE A 37 9.84 -5.01 11.39
N SER A 38 8.76 -5.69 11.77
CA SER A 38 8.24 -5.75 13.14
C SER A 38 9.31 -6.22 14.13
N GLN A 39 10.02 -7.30 13.79
CA GLN A 39 11.13 -7.82 14.60
C GLN A 39 12.29 -6.83 14.70
N SER A 40 12.64 -6.13 13.61
CA SER A 40 13.73 -5.15 13.61
C SER A 40 13.40 -3.89 14.42
N GLN A 41 12.14 -3.49 14.50
CA GLN A 41 11.71 -2.27 15.17
C GLN A 41 11.18 -2.52 16.59
N GLY A 42 11.03 -3.78 17.01
CA GLY A 42 10.46 -4.13 18.32
C GLY A 42 8.99 -3.73 18.45
N VAL A 43 8.25 -3.83 17.35
CA VAL A 43 6.83 -3.49 17.25
C VAL A 43 6.06 -4.71 16.77
N ASP A 44 4.82 -4.88 17.22
CA ASP A 44 3.97 -6.01 16.86
C ASP A 44 2.96 -5.63 15.78
N TYR A 45 3.42 -5.14 14.63
CA TYR A 45 2.52 -4.89 13.50
C TYR A 45 1.99 -6.20 12.92
N VAL A 46 0.66 -6.29 12.84
CA VAL A 46 -0.06 -7.38 12.18
C VAL A 46 -0.45 -6.98 10.75
N MET A 47 -0.54 -7.96 9.85
CA MET A 47 -1.09 -7.71 8.52
C MET A 47 -2.55 -7.31 8.63
N LEU A 48 -2.99 -6.43 7.72
CA LEU A 48 -4.40 -6.14 7.55
C LEU A 48 -5.17 -7.44 7.24
N PRO A 49 -6.36 -7.66 7.85
CA PRO A 49 -7.19 -8.82 7.57
C PRO A 49 -7.47 -8.99 6.08
N GLU A 50 -7.52 -10.23 5.60
CA GLU A 50 -7.81 -10.48 4.19
C GLU A 50 -9.22 -9.97 3.84
N GLY A 51 -9.35 -9.20 2.75
CA GLY A 51 -10.63 -8.63 2.33
C GLY A 51 -11.06 -7.35 3.06
N SER A 52 -10.29 -6.90 4.06
CA SER A 52 -10.53 -5.62 4.74
C SER A 52 -9.99 -4.40 3.99
N PHE A 53 -9.17 -4.62 2.97
CA PHE A 53 -8.63 -3.59 2.09
C PHE A 53 -8.75 -3.99 0.62
N LYS A 54 -8.72 -2.99 -0.24
CA LYS A 54 -8.71 -3.10 -1.69
C LYS A 54 -7.61 -2.22 -2.26
N LEU A 55 -6.84 -2.78 -3.19
CA LEU A 55 -5.92 -2.03 -4.05
C LEU A 55 -6.45 -2.15 -5.48
N ASP A 56 -6.76 -1.01 -6.10
CA ASP A 56 -7.40 -1.00 -7.43
C ASP A 56 -6.51 -1.65 -8.50
N GLU A 57 -5.19 -1.43 -8.42
CA GLU A 57 -4.22 -2.03 -9.33
C GLU A 57 -2.95 -2.44 -8.56
N ASN A 58 -2.40 -3.60 -8.87
CA ASN A 58 -1.12 -4.05 -8.30
C ASN A 58 0.08 -3.60 -9.16
N SER A 59 -0.14 -2.70 -10.10
CA SER A 59 0.87 -2.21 -11.04
C SER A 59 0.82 -0.68 -11.14
N PHE A 60 1.97 -0.04 -10.98
CA PHE A 60 2.14 1.40 -11.05
C PHE A 60 2.86 1.74 -12.36
N LYS A 61 2.21 2.54 -13.20
CA LYS A 61 2.81 3.00 -14.46
C LYS A 61 3.49 4.35 -14.26
N ILE A 62 4.78 4.42 -14.57
CA ILE A 62 5.53 5.66 -14.72
C ILE A 62 5.74 5.90 -16.22
N GLU A 63 5.18 6.99 -16.72
CA GLU A 63 5.27 7.33 -18.14
C GLU A 63 6.66 7.88 -18.50
N ALA A 64 7.06 7.70 -19.77
CA ALA A 64 8.27 8.29 -20.31
C ALA A 64 8.30 9.81 -20.07
N GLY A 65 9.47 10.32 -19.63
CA GLY A 65 9.66 11.72 -19.26
C GLY A 65 9.16 12.10 -17.87
N LYS A 66 8.53 11.17 -17.13
CA LYS A 66 8.12 11.34 -15.73
C LYS A 66 9.02 10.54 -14.80
N ASN A 67 8.98 10.88 -13.52
CA ASN A 67 9.63 10.14 -12.45
C ASN A 67 8.65 9.66 -11.37
N VAL A 68 7.37 10.02 -11.48
CA VAL A 68 6.32 9.62 -10.53
C VAL A 68 5.23 8.90 -11.32
N SER A 69 4.70 7.83 -10.74
CA SER A 69 3.62 7.05 -11.34
C SER A 69 2.29 7.79 -11.30
N LEU A 70 1.32 7.30 -12.06
CA LEU A 70 -0.08 7.58 -11.76
C LEU A 70 -0.44 7.04 -10.37
N PRO A 71 -1.32 7.73 -9.62
CA PRO A 71 -1.76 7.27 -8.32
C PRO A 71 -2.66 6.05 -8.47
N VAL A 72 -2.41 5.04 -7.66
CA VAL A 72 -3.31 3.90 -7.49
C VAL A 72 -4.07 4.08 -6.18
N ASN A 73 -5.38 3.83 -6.20
CA ASN A 73 -6.20 3.93 -5.02
C ASN A 73 -6.05 2.68 -4.14
N PHE A 74 -5.72 2.91 -2.87
CA PHE A 74 -5.77 1.94 -1.79
C PHE A 74 -6.89 2.34 -0.84
N GLU A 75 -7.77 1.42 -0.51
CA GLU A 75 -8.93 1.68 0.33
C GLU A 75 -9.06 0.62 1.41
N ILE A 76 -9.32 1.06 2.64
CA ILE A 76 -9.80 0.18 3.72
C ILE A 76 -11.31 0.11 3.58
N THR A 77 -11.83 -1.06 3.21
CA THR A 77 -13.25 -1.27 2.90
C THR A 77 -14.06 -1.70 4.12
N SER A 78 -13.42 -2.30 5.13
CA SER A 78 -14.04 -2.68 6.40
C SER A 78 -13.00 -2.66 7.52
N MET A 79 -13.46 -2.38 8.73
CA MET A 79 -12.69 -2.49 9.97
C MET A 79 -13.27 -3.53 10.93
N ASP A 80 -14.24 -4.33 10.48
CA ASP A 80 -15.00 -5.24 11.35
C ASP A 80 -14.12 -6.36 11.95
N ASP A 81 -13.11 -6.79 11.20
CA ASP A 81 -12.16 -7.83 11.59
C ASP A 81 -10.85 -7.27 12.18
N PHE A 82 -10.79 -5.97 12.48
CA PHE A 82 -9.60 -5.39 13.09
C PHE A 82 -9.57 -5.74 14.57
N GLU A 83 -8.41 -6.18 15.04
CA GLU A 83 -8.20 -6.39 16.47
C GLU A 83 -7.92 -5.04 17.14
N ASP A 84 -8.65 -4.76 18.24
CA ASP A 84 -8.35 -3.61 19.08
C ASP A 84 -6.94 -3.73 19.67
N GLY A 85 -6.16 -2.66 19.58
CA GLY A 85 -4.84 -2.59 20.21
C GLY A 85 -4.96 -2.66 21.73
N ALA A 86 -4.18 -3.54 22.35
CA ALA A 86 -4.09 -3.71 23.81
C ALA A 86 -3.32 -2.57 24.50
#